data_AF-A0A7U7HEW5-F1
#
_entry.id   AF-A0A7U7HEW5-F1
#
_cell.length_a   1.000
_cell.length_b   1.000
_cell.length_c   1.000
_cell.angle_alpha   90.00
_cell.angle_beta   90.00
_cell.angle_gamma   90.00
#
_symmetry.space_group_name_H-M   'P 1'
#
loop_
_entity.id
_entity.type
_entity.pdbx_description
1 polymer ?
#
loop_
_entity_poly.entity_id
_entity_poly.type
_entity_poly.pdbx_seq_one_letter_code
_entity_poly.pdbx_strand_id
1 'polypeptide(L)'
;MYIENKSFGHHGPAWIGFVEFSKSGQTVYFDNKALKKLKKPGINANHFDIETGEEYWISGIKQNGQNRHQFGGGKIMIDRNSIDEYLKLVDFNHIDEKYFEIIEFSGTDKNRFREIENTETEFRDRSYRATFYDNNKRKLIFDINI
;
A
#
# COMPACT_ATOMS: atom_id res chain seq x y z
N MET A 1 -10.81 -1.02 -1.37
CA MET A 1 -9.87 -1.81 -0.54
C MET A 1 -9.37 -0.96 0.61
N TYR A 2 -8.94 -1.58 1.71
CA TYR A 2 -8.18 -0.91 2.77
C TYR A 2 -6.69 -1.15 2.57
N ILE A 3 -5.89 -0.10 2.72
CA ILE A 3 -4.43 -0.11 2.55
C ILE A 3 -3.81 0.66 3.72
N GLU A 4 -2.79 0.14 4.37
CA GLU A 4 -2.07 0.82 5.45
C GLU A 4 -0.57 0.67 5.24
N ASN A 5 0.18 1.77 5.33
CA ASN A 5 1.63 1.73 5.34
C ASN A 5 2.10 1.30 6.73
N LYS A 6 2.89 0.22 6.77
CA LYS A 6 3.34 -0.46 7.99
C LYS A 6 4.79 -0.15 8.33
N SER A 7 5.53 0.53 7.45
CA SER A 7 6.86 1.05 7.73
C SER A 7 6.89 2.03 8.91
N PHE A 8 5.75 2.66 9.23
CA PHE A 8 5.55 3.56 10.36
C PHE A 8 4.82 2.89 11.55
N GLY A 9 4.88 1.56 11.64
CA GLY A 9 4.24 0.80 12.71
C GLY A 9 2.70 0.83 12.60
N HIS A 10 2.01 1.08 13.71
CA HIS A 10 0.53 1.14 13.74
C HIS A 10 -0.06 2.50 13.33
N HIS A 11 0.77 3.53 13.19
CA HIS A 11 0.34 4.91 12.94
C HIS A 11 0.63 5.40 11.53
N GLY A 12 0.99 4.49 10.62
CA GLY A 12 1.23 4.87 9.23
C GLY A 12 -0.03 5.35 8.53
N PRO A 13 0.13 6.13 7.44
CA PRO A 13 -0.98 6.55 6.62
C PRO A 13 -1.79 5.34 6.14
N ALA A 14 -3.10 5.52 6.05
CA ALA A 14 -3.99 4.49 5.56
C ALA A 14 -5.01 5.06 4.59
N TRP A 15 -5.45 4.23 3.66
CA TRP A 15 -6.30 4.59 2.56
C TRP A 15 -7.46 3.63 2.40
N ILE A 16 -8.58 4.17 1.92
CA ILE A 16 -9.70 3.43 1.36
C ILE A 16 -9.97 3.97 -0.03
N GLY A 17 -10.01 3.08 -1.01
CA GLY A 17 -10.31 3.48 -2.38
C GLY A 17 -10.39 2.31 -3.34
N PHE A 18 -10.70 2.61 -4.60
CA PHE A 18 -10.55 1.63 -5.67
C PHE A 18 -9.08 1.35 -5.92
N VAL A 19 -8.81 0.12 -6.36
CA VAL A 19 -7.48 -0.32 -6.73
C VAL A 19 -7.56 -1.10 -8.03
N GLU A 20 -6.46 -1.13 -8.76
CA GLU A 20 -6.31 -2.00 -9.92
C GLU A 20 -5.36 -3.15 -9.58
N PHE A 21 -5.67 -4.35 -10.06
CA PHE A 21 -4.78 -5.50 -9.90
C PHE A 21 -3.98 -5.73 -11.19
N SER A 22 -2.74 -6.21 -11.05
CA SER A 22 -2.03 -6.81 -12.18
C SER A 22 -2.75 -8.06 -12.68
N LYS A 23 -2.48 -8.49 -13.91
CA LYS A 23 -3.11 -9.69 -14.51
C LYS A 23 -2.94 -10.96 -13.65
N SER A 24 -1.84 -11.07 -12.91
CA SER A 24 -1.56 -12.18 -12.01
C SER A 24 -2.18 -12.01 -10.61
N GLY A 25 -2.79 -10.86 -10.34
CA GLY A 25 -3.29 -10.48 -9.01
C GLY A 25 -2.21 -10.26 -7.96
N GLN A 26 -0.93 -10.25 -8.34
CA GLN A 26 0.19 -10.14 -7.39
C GLN A 26 0.57 -8.70 -7.05
N THR A 27 0.12 -7.72 -7.84
CA THR A 27 0.44 -6.31 -7.65
C THR A 27 -0.86 -5.51 -7.60
N VAL A 28 -0.94 -4.62 -6.62
CA VAL A 28 -2.02 -3.66 -6.42
C VAL A 28 -1.53 -2.28 -6.82
N TYR A 29 -2.21 -1.62 -7.73
CA TYR A 29 -1.95 -0.25 -8.15
C TYR A 29 -2.99 0.68 -7.54
N PHE A 30 -2.53 1.73 -6.87
CA PHE A 30 -3.37 2.78 -6.32
C PHE A 30 -2.52 4.04 -6.15
N ASP A 31 -3.11 5.22 -6.30
CA ASP A 31 -2.50 6.52 -5.98
C ASP A 31 -1.00 6.64 -6.34
N ASN A 32 -0.69 6.39 -7.61
CA ASN A 32 0.67 6.39 -8.15
C ASN A 32 1.68 5.44 -7.45
N LYS A 33 1.20 4.37 -6.84
CA LYS A 33 2.00 3.28 -6.22
C LYS A 33 1.73 1.93 -6.87
N ALA A 34 2.71 1.03 -6.74
CA ALA A 34 2.56 -0.38 -7.07
C ALA A 34 3.01 -1.25 -5.89
N LEU A 35 2.04 -1.86 -5.21
CA LEU A 35 2.27 -2.69 -4.05
C LEU A 35 2.28 -4.16 -4.46
N LYS A 36 3.44 -4.81 -4.39
CA LYS A 36 3.61 -6.22 -4.75
C LYS A 36 3.46 -7.11 -3.54
N LYS A 37 2.76 -8.22 -3.72
CA LYS A 37 2.50 -9.21 -2.67
C LYS A 37 3.81 -9.83 -2.18
N LEU A 38 3.96 -9.92 -0.86
CA LEU A 38 5.04 -10.67 -0.23
C LEU A 38 4.83 -12.17 -0.47
N LYS A 39 5.88 -12.89 -0.87
CA LYS A 39 5.83 -14.36 -1.04
C LYS A 39 5.58 -15.08 0.28
N LYS A 40 6.10 -14.53 1.39
CA LYS A 40 5.90 -15.00 2.75
C LYS A 40 5.38 -13.83 3.59
N PRO A 41 4.05 -13.57 3.58
CA PRO A 41 3.48 -12.49 4.37
C PRO A 41 3.72 -12.73 5.86
N GLY A 42 4.06 -11.68 6.60
CA GLY A 42 4.22 -11.71 8.05
C GLY A 42 2.94 -11.29 8.76
N ILE A 43 3.04 -11.07 10.08
CA ILE A 43 1.95 -10.53 10.89
C ILE A 43 1.74 -9.02 10.70
N ASN A 44 2.80 -8.31 10.27
CA ASN A 44 2.80 -6.84 10.21
C ASN A 44 2.47 -6.30 8.81
N ALA A 45 2.75 -7.05 7.75
CA ALA A 45 2.59 -6.63 6.37
C ALA A 45 2.40 -7.82 5.43
N ASN A 46 1.74 -7.58 4.30
CA ASN A 46 1.48 -8.59 3.26
C ASN A 46 1.85 -8.12 1.84
N HIS A 47 2.17 -6.84 1.65
CA HIS A 47 2.70 -6.26 0.41
C HIS A 47 3.88 -5.33 0.70
N PHE A 48 4.61 -4.93 -0.33
CA PHE A 48 5.60 -3.87 -0.29
C PHE A 48 5.51 -3.00 -1.54
N ASP A 49 5.88 -1.71 -1.44
CA ASP A 49 5.98 -0.83 -2.59
C ASP A 49 7.22 -1.19 -3.42
N ILE A 50 7.04 -1.41 -4.72
CA ILE A 50 8.12 -1.76 -5.65
C ILE A 50 9.17 -0.65 -5.73
N GLU A 51 8.78 0.61 -5.59
CA GLU A 51 9.69 1.76 -5.75
C GLU A 51 10.47 2.05 -4.46
N THR A 52 9.80 2.03 -3.31
CA THR A 52 10.39 2.47 -2.03
C THR A 52 10.74 1.33 -1.08
N GLY A 53 10.26 0.12 -1.35
CA GLY A 53 10.44 -1.02 -0.45
C GLY A 53 9.62 -0.97 0.84
N GLU A 54 8.86 0.10 1.07
CA GLU A 54 8.00 0.24 2.24
C GLU A 54 7.00 -0.89 2.34
N GLU A 55 6.71 -1.35 3.55
CA GLU A 55 5.81 -2.45 3.79
C GLU A 55 4.37 -1.97 3.97
N TYR A 56 3.42 -2.74 3.44
CA TYR A 56 2.00 -2.41 3.45
C TYR A 56 1.15 -3.59 3.92
N TRP A 57 0.05 -3.24 4.59
CA TRP A 57 -1.06 -4.14 4.83
C TRP A 57 -2.21 -3.79 3.89
N ILE A 58 -2.66 -4.77 3.10
CA ILE A 58 -3.81 -4.63 2.21
C ILE A 58 -4.87 -5.66 2.60
N SER A 59 -6.12 -5.23 2.74
CA SER A 59 -7.26 -6.11 3.00
C SER A 59 -8.55 -5.57 2.40
N GLY A 60 -9.61 -6.39 2.46
CA GLY A 60 -10.98 -5.94 2.21
C GLY A 60 -11.46 -4.93 3.26
N ILE A 61 -12.63 -4.36 3.00
CA ILE A 61 -13.32 -3.44 3.91
C ILE A 61 -14.05 -4.24 4.99
N LYS A 62 -13.92 -3.83 6.25
CA LYS A 62 -14.74 -4.34 7.36
C LYS A 62 -16.04 -3.55 7.45
N GLN A 63 -17.16 -4.26 7.59
CA GLN A 63 -18.52 -3.67 7.69
C GLN A 63 -18.63 -2.66 8.84
N ASN A 64 -18.01 -2.96 9.99
CA ASN A 64 -18.01 -2.08 11.15
C ASN A 64 -17.08 -0.84 11.01
N GLY A 65 -16.43 -0.63 9.87
CA GLY A 65 -15.50 0.50 9.64
C GLY A 65 -14.15 0.41 10.33
N GLN A 66 -13.93 -0.52 11.27
CA GLN A 66 -12.72 -0.64 12.10
C GLN A 66 -11.57 -1.33 11.35
N ASN A 67 -11.21 -0.80 10.19
CA ASN A 67 -10.18 -1.37 9.30
C ASN A 67 -8.78 -1.25 9.91
N ARG A 68 -8.48 -0.11 10.52
CA ARG A 68 -7.19 0.17 11.17
C ARG A 68 -6.95 -0.75 12.37
N HIS A 69 -5.68 -1.04 12.64
CA HIS A 69 -5.26 -1.78 13.82
C HIS A 69 -5.75 -1.12 15.12
N GLN A 70 -6.06 -1.90 16.16
CA GLN A 70 -6.61 -1.39 17.44
C GLN A 70 -5.72 -0.37 18.16
N PHE A 71 -4.39 -0.47 17.98
CA PHE A 71 -3.42 0.49 18.52
C PHE A 71 -2.98 1.54 17.49
N GLY A 72 -3.60 1.55 16.32
CA GLY A 72 -3.33 2.52 15.27
C GLY A 72 -4.14 3.79 15.44
N GLY A 73 -3.60 4.90 14.96
CA GLY A 73 -4.24 6.21 15.01
C GLY A 73 -4.13 6.95 13.69
N GLY A 74 -4.72 8.14 13.62
CA GLY A 74 -4.76 8.98 12.43
C GLY A 74 -5.99 8.72 11.55
N LYS A 75 -6.30 9.71 10.71
CA LYS A 75 -7.40 9.62 9.75
C LYS A 75 -7.09 8.56 8.68
N ILE A 76 -8.14 8.03 8.08
CA ILE A 76 -8.05 7.21 6.87
C ILE A 76 -8.38 8.11 5.69
N MET A 77 -7.46 8.19 4.73
CA MET A 77 -7.71 8.91 3.49
C MET A 77 -8.66 8.10 2.62
N ILE A 78 -9.81 8.65 2.27
CA ILE A 78 -10.79 7.99 1.40
C ILE A 78 -10.82 8.67 0.04
N ASP A 79 -10.66 7.88 -1.02
CA ASP A 79 -10.79 8.38 -2.39
C ASP A 79 -12.23 8.80 -2.64
N ARG A 80 -12.43 10.05 -3.09
CA ARG A 80 -13.75 10.66 -3.29
C ARG A 80 -14.65 9.81 -4.18
N ASN A 81 -14.05 9.15 -5.19
CA ASN A 81 -14.77 8.36 -6.18
C ASN A 81 -15.25 7.02 -5.60
N SER A 82 -14.69 6.60 -4.47
CA SER A 82 -15.02 5.34 -3.82
C SER A 82 -16.08 5.46 -2.72
N ILE A 83 -16.47 6.69 -2.33
CA ILE A 83 -17.34 6.93 -1.17
C ILE A 83 -18.68 6.19 -1.29
N ASP A 84 -19.35 6.29 -2.43
CA ASP A 84 -20.67 5.67 -2.63
C ASP A 84 -20.62 4.14 -2.52
N GLU A 85 -19.59 3.52 -3.09
CA GLU A 85 -19.40 2.06 -2.97
C GLU A 85 -18.94 1.66 -1.58
N TYR A 86 -18.12 2.49 -0.91
CA TYR A 86 -17.69 2.25 0.45
C TYR A 86 -18.89 2.25 1.42
N LEU A 87 -19.79 3.22 1.31
CA LEU A 87 -20.98 3.32 2.15
C LEU A 87 -21.97 2.15 1.96
N LYS A 88 -21.93 1.46 0.81
CA LYS A 88 -22.71 0.21 0.61
C LYS A 88 -22.11 -0.99 1.34
N LEU A 89 -20.82 -0.93 1.73
CA LEU A 89 -20.09 -2.04 2.34
C LEU A 89 -20.02 -1.96 3.87
N VAL A 90 -20.48 -0.86 4.47
CA VAL A 90 -20.34 -0.56 5.90
C VAL A 90 -21.69 -0.30 6.58
N ASP A 91 -21.71 -0.42 7.90
CA ASP A 91 -22.94 -0.32 8.70
C ASP A 91 -23.32 1.13 9.08
N PHE A 92 -22.78 2.11 8.35
CA PHE A 92 -23.04 3.53 8.54
C PHE A 92 -23.26 4.23 7.19
N ASN A 93 -23.89 5.40 7.23
CA ASN A 93 -24.45 6.04 6.04
C ASN A 93 -23.78 7.36 5.63
N HIS A 94 -22.74 7.80 6.33
CA HIS A 94 -21.98 9.01 6.00
C HIS A 94 -20.52 8.88 6.43
N ILE A 95 -19.67 9.69 5.81
CA ILE A 95 -18.26 9.79 6.17
C ILE A 95 -18.11 10.83 7.29
N ASP A 96 -17.58 10.40 8.43
CA ASP A 96 -17.25 11.29 9.54
C ASP A 96 -15.83 11.85 9.36
N GLU A 97 -15.73 13.15 9.09
CA GLU A 97 -14.46 13.87 8.89
C GLU A 97 -13.51 13.81 10.10
N LYS A 98 -14.00 13.40 11.28
CA LYS A 98 -13.14 13.10 12.43
C LYS A 98 -12.21 11.92 12.14
N TYR A 99 -12.70 10.91 11.43
CA TYR A 99 -11.98 9.66 11.15
C TYR A 99 -11.45 9.59 9.73
N PHE A 100 -12.00 10.38 8.81
CA PHE A 100 -11.67 10.33 7.39
C PHE A 100 -11.18 11.67 6.86
N GLU A 101 -10.31 11.59 5.88
CA GLU A 101 -9.90 12.72 5.04
C GLU A 101 -10.23 12.38 3.59
N ILE A 102 -11.02 13.21 2.92
CA ILE A 102 -11.40 12.95 1.53
C ILE A 102 -10.28 13.44 0.62
N ILE A 103 -9.75 12.54 -0.21
CA ILE A 103 -8.72 12.83 -1.20
C ILE A 103 -9.14 12.35 -2.59
N GLU A 104 -8.34 12.64 -3.60
CA GLU A 104 -8.54 12.13 -4.95
C GLU A 104 -7.30 11.33 -5.35
N PHE A 105 -7.48 10.03 -5.62
CA PHE A 105 -6.37 9.19 -6.02
C PHE A 105 -5.83 9.61 -7.37
N SER A 106 -4.50 9.66 -7.47
CA SER A 106 -3.81 9.80 -8.74
C SER A 106 -3.76 8.47 -9.51
N GLY A 107 -3.81 8.56 -10.84
CA GLY A 107 -3.59 7.40 -11.70
C GLY A 107 -2.16 6.87 -11.57
N THR A 108 -1.98 5.57 -11.80
CA THR A 108 -0.67 4.92 -11.68
C THR A 108 -0.09 4.60 -13.05
N ASP A 109 1.09 5.15 -13.38
CA ASP A 109 1.85 4.71 -14.56
C ASP A 109 2.46 3.33 -14.30
N LYS A 110 1.84 2.30 -14.87
CA LYS A 110 2.25 0.90 -14.71
C LYS A 110 3.52 0.56 -15.50
N ASN A 111 3.88 1.34 -16.53
CA ASN A 111 5.10 1.08 -17.30
C ASN A 111 6.34 1.39 -16.47
N ARG A 112 6.34 2.48 -15.70
CA ARG A 112 7.38 2.80 -14.70
C ARG A 112 7.74 1.60 -13.82
N PHE A 113 6.73 0.94 -13.25
CA PHE A 113 6.97 -0.20 -12.35
C PHE A 113 7.44 -1.46 -13.08
N ARG A 114 7.01 -1.67 -14.33
CA ARG A 114 7.54 -2.78 -15.16
C ARG A 114 9.02 -2.60 -15.45
N GLU A 115 9.47 -1.37 -15.69
CA GLU A 115 10.88 -1.06 -15.90
C GLU A 115 11.69 -1.33 -14.63
N ILE A 116 11.22 -0.89 -13.46
CA ILE A 116 11.86 -1.17 -12.16
C ILE A 116 11.98 -2.69 -11.93
N GLU A 117 10.92 -3.45 -12.19
CA GLU A 117 10.94 -4.91 -11.99
C GLU A 117 11.91 -5.64 -12.94
N ASN A 118 12.10 -5.13 -14.15
CA ASN A 118 12.99 -5.73 -15.16
C ASN A 118 14.43 -5.21 -15.10
N THR A 119 14.72 -4.19 -14.30
CA THR A 119 16.07 -3.64 -14.16
C THR A 119 16.97 -4.63 -13.40
N GLU A 120 18.13 -4.95 -13.97
CA GLU A 120 19.18 -5.72 -13.29
C GLU A 120 19.72 -4.94 -12.09
N THR A 121 19.75 -5.58 -10.92
CA THR A 121 20.20 -4.94 -9.67
C THR A 121 21.68 -5.25 -9.46
N GLU A 122 22.58 -4.26 -9.57
CA GLU A 122 23.95 -4.43 -9.04
C GLU A 122 23.93 -4.27 -7.50
N PHE A 123 24.70 -5.08 -6.77
CA PHE A 123 24.68 -5.09 -5.30
C PHE A 123 25.82 -4.24 -4.74
N ARG A 124 25.55 -3.27 -3.85
CA ARG A 124 26.62 -2.51 -3.15
C ARG A 124 26.53 -2.41 -1.61
N ASP A 125 25.38 -2.68 -0.98
CA ASP A 125 25.25 -2.67 0.50
C ASP A 125 24.72 -4.02 1.03
N ARG A 126 25.13 -4.46 2.22
CA ARG A 126 24.64 -5.68 2.89
C ARG A 126 23.95 -5.40 4.23
N SER A 127 23.72 -4.13 4.56
CA SER A 127 23.12 -3.73 5.83
C SER A 127 21.65 -4.17 5.95
N TYR A 128 21.21 -4.46 7.18
CA TYR A 128 19.83 -4.89 7.49
C TYR A 128 18.78 -3.80 7.16
N ARG A 129 19.20 -2.53 7.11
CA ARG A 129 18.31 -1.37 6.90
C ARG A 129 18.08 -1.01 5.43
N ALA A 130 18.87 -1.58 4.50
CA ALA A 130 18.84 -1.19 3.09
C ALA A 130 17.97 -2.10 2.21
N THR A 131 17.07 -2.92 2.77
CA THR A 131 16.51 -4.08 2.06
C THR A 131 15.02 -3.96 1.77
N PHE A 132 14.62 -4.16 0.51
CA PHE A 132 13.27 -4.53 0.09
C PHE A 132 13.23 -5.94 -0.52
N TYR A 133 12.04 -6.51 -0.68
CA TYR A 133 11.88 -7.92 -1.05
C TYR A 133 11.65 -8.10 -2.55
N ASP A 134 12.54 -8.78 -3.26
CA ASP A 134 12.20 -9.38 -4.56
C ASP A 134 12.56 -10.85 -4.59
N ASN A 135 11.63 -11.71 -5.01
CA ASN A 135 11.84 -13.16 -5.08
C ASN A 135 12.28 -13.86 -3.77
N ASN A 136 11.91 -13.36 -2.58
CA ASN A 136 12.45 -13.82 -1.27
C ASN A 136 13.97 -13.57 -1.12
N LYS A 137 14.56 -12.71 -1.96
CA LYS A 137 15.92 -12.21 -1.83
C LYS A 137 15.86 -10.71 -1.55
N ARG A 138 16.74 -10.24 -0.66
CA ARG A 138 16.90 -8.82 -0.35
C ARG A 138 17.40 -8.10 -1.61
N LYS A 139 16.64 -7.16 -2.16
CA LYS A 139 17.10 -6.16 -3.11
C LYS A 139 17.31 -4.84 -2.37
N LEU A 140 18.33 -4.08 -2.76
CA LEU A 140 18.67 -2.83 -2.11
C LEU A 140 18.33 -1.69 -3.05
N ILE A 141 17.85 -0.57 -2.49
CA ILE A 141 17.63 0.65 -3.24
C ILE A 141 19.02 1.21 -3.56
N PHE A 142 19.29 1.45 -4.83
CA PHE A 142 20.34 2.38 -5.19
C PHE A 142 19.86 3.77 -4.82
N ASP A 143 20.65 4.49 -4.02
CA ASP A 143 20.49 5.93 -3.92
C ASP A 143 20.47 6.49 -5.34
N ILE A 144 19.32 7.01 -5.77
CA ILE A 144 19.26 7.92 -6.90
C ILE A 144 20.01 9.15 -6.41
N ASN A 145 21.28 9.26 -6.77
CA ASN A 145 22.04 10.47 -6.54
C ASN A 145 21.28 11.63 -7.22
N ILE A 146 20.79 12.56 -6.40
CA ILE A 146 20.43 13.92 -6.83
C ILE A 146 21.72 14.66 -7.19
#